data_AF-A0A954E3B8-F1
#
_entry.id   AF-A0A954E3B8-F1
#
_cell.length_a   1.000
_cell.length_b   1.000
_cell.length_c   1.000
_cell.angle_alpha   90.00
_cell.angle_beta   90.00
_cell.angle_gamma   90.00
#
_symmetry.space_group_name_H-M   'P 1'
#
loop_
_entity.id
_entity.type
_entity.pdbx_description
1 polymer ?
#
loop_
_entity_poly.entity_id
_entity_poly.type
_entity_poly.pdbx_seq_one_letter_code
_entity_poly.pdbx_strand_id
1 'polypeptide(L)'
;MNDIPMLVAALEAESVADRRRAAESLAMLAEQSRSAAIPLLHAVNDHDEGVRNWATEALENLGPPDPADTDSLLNLVETSAENDVRYLALVLLGRLEAGGSVFFDELMASRDSIQAPVVLVQYLKTLSRLATENVQRQRLQEMCRRELKHADPRVQAVSERLLASL
;
A
#
# COMPACT_ATOMS: atom_id res chain seq x y z
N MET A 1 -14.91 9.11 23.49
CA MET A 1 -14.60 7.67 23.62
C MET A 1 -14.20 7.23 22.23
N ASN A 2 -12.92 6.95 22.00
CA ASN A 2 -12.38 6.65 20.68
C ASN A 2 -12.30 5.14 20.52
N ASP A 3 -13.46 4.51 20.33
CA ASP A 3 -13.57 3.06 20.17
C ASP A 3 -13.28 2.69 18.70
N ILE A 4 -12.04 2.26 18.42
CA ILE A 4 -11.57 1.95 17.07
C ILE A 4 -12.43 0.87 16.40
N PRO A 5 -12.76 -0.27 17.04
CA PRO A 5 -13.72 -1.24 16.49
C PRO A 5 -15.06 -0.61 16.05
N MET A 6 -15.61 0.29 16.86
CA MET A 6 -16.86 0.98 16.51
C MET A 6 -16.68 1.92 15.30
N LEU A 7 -15.55 2.63 15.23
CA LEU A 7 -15.22 3.49 14.09
C LEU A 7 -15.01 2.66 12.81
N VAL A 8 -14.34 1.51 12.91
CA VAL A 8 -14.16 0.58 11.78
C VAL A 8 -15.52 0.10 11.27
N ALA A 9 -16.43 -0.32 12.14
CA ALA A 9 -17.78 -0.70 11.73
C ALA A 9 -18.55 0.46 11.07
N ALA A 10 -18.33 1.69 11.55
CA ALA A 10 -18.98 2.89 11.01
C ALA A 10 -18.46 3.30 9.62
N LEU A 11 -17.31 2.79 9.16
CA LEU A 11 -16.85 2.96 7.77
C LEU A 11 -17.78 2.30 6.75
N GLU A 12 -18.65 1.38 7.15
CA GLU A 12 -19.61 0.70 6.27
C GLU A 12 -21.07 1.15 6.53
N ALA A 13 -21.27 2.20 7.34
CA ALA A 13 -22.60 2.69 7.66
C ALA A 13 -23.36 3.18 6.41
N GLU A 14 -24.68 2.98 6.37
CA GLU A 14 -25.53 3.49 5.27
C GLU A 14 -25.43 5.02 5.15
N SER A 15 -25.35 5.71 6.29
CA SER A 15 -25.23 7.16 6.40
C SER A 15 -23.84 7.64 5.97
N VAL A 16 -23.80 8.40 4.88
CA VAL A 16 -22.57 9.08 4.40
C VAL A 16 -21.94 9.93 5.49
N ALA A 17 -22.75 10.61 6.30
CA ALA A 17 -22.26 11.46 7.38
C ALA A 17 -21.51 10.65 8.45
N ASP A 18 -21.96 9.42 8.72
CA ASP A 18 -21.34 8.57 9.73
C ASP A 18 -20.07 7.91 9.21
N ARG A 19 -20.04 7.47 7.94
CA ARG A 19 -18.81 7.00 7.28
C ARG A 19 -17.74 8.08 7.25
N ARG A 20 -18.11 9.32 6.89
CA ARG A 20 -17.19 10.47 6.89
C ARG A 20 -16.59 10.72 8.27
N ARG A 21 -17.44 10.79 9.30
CA ARG A 21 -16.99 10.99 10.70
C ARG A 21 -16.11 9.86 11.17
N ALA A 22 -16.39 8.63 10.76
CA ALA A 22 -15.57 7.48 11.09
C ALA A 22 -14.16 7.62 10.48
N ALA A 23 -14.07 7.86 9.17
CA ALA A 23 -12.81 8.07 8.48
C ALA A 23 -12.01 9.26 9.05
N GLU A 24 -12.67 10.40 9.29
CA GLU A 24 -12.07 11.59 9.90
C GLU A 24 -11.52 11.28 11.30
N SER A 25 -12.31 10.59 12.13
CA SER A 25 -11.88 10.23 13.49
C SER A 25 -10.69 9.28 13.47
N LEU A 26 -10.69 8.30 12.56
CA LEU A 26 -9.56 7.39 12.37
C LEU A 26 -8.31 8.13 11.89
N ALA A 27 -8.46 9.15 11.04
CA ALA A 27 -7.35 10.00 10.62
C ALA A 27 -6.75 10.80 11.78
N MET A 28 -7.61 11.39 12.62
CA MET A 28 -7.15 12.16 13.80
C MET A 28 -6.49 11.28 14.87
N LEU A 29 -6.80 9.98 14.91
CA LEU A 29 -6.13 9.02 15.79
C LEU A 29 -4.73 8.63 15.31
N ALA A 30 -4.42 8.87 14.03
CA ALA A 30 -3.13 8.56 13.41
C ALA A 30 -2.68 7.13 13.72
N GLU A 31 -1.44 6.92 14.19
CA GLU A 31 -0.91 5.59 14.47
C GLU A 31 -1.74 4.75 15.46
N GLN A 32 -2.58 5.38 16.30
CA GLN A 32 -3.44 4.64 17.23
C GLN A 32 -4.50 3.82 16.50
N SER A 33 -4.92 4.23 15.30
CA SER A 33 -5.92 3.55 14.48
C SER A 33 -5.31 2.54 13.49
N ARG A 34 -4.07 2.09 13.70
CA ARG A 34 -3.35 1.17 12.80
C ARG A 34 -4.13 -0.09 12.43
N SER A 35 -4.89 -0.66 13.37
CA SER A 35 -5.74 -1.83 13.12
C SER A 35 -6.90 -1.58 12.15
N ALA A 36 -7.15 -0.33 11.77
CA ALA A 36 -8.12 0.05 10.75
C ALA A 36 -7.51 0.09 9.33
N ALA A 37 -6.24 -0.29 9.14
CA ALA A 37 -5.57 -0.21 7.84
C ALA A 37 -6.35 -0.89 6.71
N ILE A 38 -6.77 -2.16 6.90
CA ILE A 38 -7.51 -2.90 5.87
C ILE A 38 -8.91 -2.30 5.60
N PRO A 39 -9.75 -2.02 6.62
CA PRO A 39 -11.01 -1.29 6.39
C PRO A 39 -10.83 0.06 5.68
N LEU A 40 -9.82 0.84 6.05
CA LEU A 40 -9.53 2.13 5.42
C LEU A 40 -9.10 1.97 3.96
N LEU A 41 -8.35 0.92 3.61
CA LEU A 41 -8.01 0.61 2.22
C LEU A 41 -9.26 0.39 1.38
N HIS A 42 -10.31 -0.22 1.90
CA HIS A 42 -11.58 -0.34 1.16
C HIS A 42 -12.31 1.01 1.07
N ALA A 43 -12.28 1.82 2.13
CA ALA A 43 -12.96 3.11 2.19
C ALA A 43 -12.39 4.17 1.23
N VAL A 44 -11.18 4.01 0.70
CA VAL A 44 -10.64 4.92 -0.34
C VAL A 44 -11.40 4.86 -1.67
N ASN A 45 -12.25 3.85 -1.87
CA ASN A 45 -13.13 3.73 -3.02
C ASN A 45 -14.60 4.02 -2.68
N ASP A 46 -14.88 4.65 -1.53
CA ASP A 46 -16.24 5.05 -1.21
C ASP A 46 -16.81 5.97 -2.31
N HIS A 47 -18.12 5.86 -2.55
CA HIS A 47 -18.83 6.70 -3.52
C HIS A 47 -18.75 8.17 -3.14
N ASP A 48 -18.66 8.46 -1.85
CA ASP A 48 -18.56 9.80 -1.31
C ASP A 48 -17.11 10.30 -1.23
N GLU A 49 -16.86 11.47 -1.82
CA GLU A 49 -15.53 12.09 -1.87
C GLU A 49 -14.95 12.41 -0.48
N GLY A 50 -15.79 12.83 0.46
CA GLY A 50 -15.33 13.14 1.81
C GLY A 50 -14.83 11.89 2.54
N VAL A 51 -15.48 10.75 2.32
CA VAL A 51 -15.01 9.47 2.89
C VAL A 51 -13.68 9.08 2.25
N ARG A 52 -13.55 9.16 0.91
CA ARG A 52 -12.29 8.83 0.22
C ARG A 52 -11.12 9.68 0.70
N ASN A 53 -11.33 10.99 0.82
CA ASN A 53 -10.29 11.93 1.24
C ASN A 53 -9.83 11.61 2.67
N TRP A 54 -10.78 11.43 3.61
CA TRP A 54 -10.43 11.10 4.99
C TRP A 54 -9.84 9.70 5.14
N ALA A 55 -10.28 8.72 4.36
CA ALA A 55 -9.70 7.37 4.37
C ALA A 55 -8.24 7.40 3.89
N THR A 56 -7.96 8.17 2.84
CA THR A 56 -6.60 8.37 2.32
C THR A 56 -5.72 9.07 3.36
N GLU A 57 -6.19 10.17 3.95
CA GLU A 57 -5.49 10.89 5.03
C GLU A 57 -5.23 9.96 6.22
N ALA A 58 -6.21 9.14 6.61
CA ALA A 58 -6.03 8.19 7.70
C ALA A 58 -4.91 7.19 7.40
N LEU A 59 -4.90 6.59 6.21
CA LEU A 59 -3.83 5.70 5.76
C LEU A 59 -2.47 6.40 5.71
N GLU A 60 -2.41 7.66 5.29
CA GLU A 60 -1.19 8.44 5.28
C GLU A 60 -0.63 8.66 6.69
N ASN A 61 -1.50 8.93 7.67
CA ASN A 61 -1.16 9.15 9.07
C ASN A 61 -0.88 7.86 9.86
N LEU A 62 -1.11 6.68 9.28
CA LEU A 62 -0.68 5.42 9.88
C LEU A 62 0.85 5.28 9.85
N GLY A 63 1.38 4.60 10.86
CA GLY A 63 2.76 4.13 10.86
C GLY A 63 2.96 2.91 9.95
N PRO A 64 4.02 2.12 10.19
CA PRO A 64 4.15 0.78 9.61
C PRO A 64 2.92 -0.07 9.94
N PRO A 65 2.46 -0.94 9.01
CA PRO A 65 1.32 -1.80 9.26
C PRO A 65 1.63 -2.78 10.41
N ASP A 66 0.57 -3.33 11.02
CA ASP A 66 0.74 -4.44 11.96
C ASP A 66 1.28 -5.66 11.18
N PRO A 67 2.29 -6.38 11.69
CA PRO A 67 2.75 -7.62 11.08
C PRO A 67 1.62 -8.62 10.77
N ALA A 68 0.57 -8.66 11.59
CA ALA A 68 -0.59 -9.52 11.39
C ALA A 68 -1.42 -9.18 10.14
N ASP A 69 -1.33 -7.95 9.63
CA ASP A 69 -2.05 -7.51 8.44
C ASP A 69 -1.28 -7.80 7.14
N THR A 70 -0.03 -8.27 7.22
CA THR A 70 0.87 -8.38 6.06
C THR A 70 0.32 -9.31 4.98
N ASP A 71 -0.17 -10.50 5.35
CA ASP A 71 -0.76 -11.46 4.40
C ASP A 71 -1.98 -10.85 3.70
N SER A 72 -2.79 -10.08 4.44
CA SER A 72 -3.96 -9.38 3.88
C SER A 72 -3.53 -8.28 2.90
N LEU A 73 -2.48 -7.53 3.21
CA LEU A 73 -1.93 -6.51 2.32
C LEU A 73 -1.35 -7.13 1.04
N LEU A 74 -0.61 -8.23 1.14
CA LEU A 74 -0.07 -8.96 -0.02
C LEU A 74 -1.20 -9.49 -0.90
N ASN A 75 -2.23 -10.08 -0.29
CA ASN A 75 -3.42 -10.52 -1.01
C ASN A 75 -4.13 -9.35 -1.72
N LEU A 76 -4.25 -8.18 -1.11
CA LEU A 76 -4.83 -6.99 -1.75
C LEU A 76 -4.00 -6.50 -2.93
N VAL A 77 -2.67 -6.55 -2.85
CA VAL A 77 -1.78 -6.22 -3.97
C VAL A 77 -2.02 -7.13 -5.17
N GLU A 78 -2.27 -8.42 -4.93
CA GLU A 78 -2.48 -9.40 -6.00
C GLU A 78 -3.91 -9.37 -6.56
N THR A 79 -4.92 -9.28 -5.69
CA THR A 79 -6.31 -9.62 -6.03
C THR A 79 -7.25 -8.44 -6.18
N SER A 80 -6.91 -7.25 -5.64
CA SER A 80 -7.78 -6.09 -5.73
C SER A 80 -7.97 -5.63 -7.18
N ALA A 81 -9.22 -5.40 -7.58
CA ALA A 81 -9.55 -4.79 -8.87
C ALA A 81 -9.16 -3.29 -8.93
N GLU A 82 -9.13 -2.63 -7.78
CA GLU A 82 -8.93 -1.18 -7.68
C GLU A 82 -7.45 -0.84 -7.53
N ASN A 83 -6.91 -0.06 -8.48
CA ASN A 83 -5.49 0.32 -8.48
C ASN A 83 -5.10 1.17 -7.27
N ASP A 84 -6.00 1.98 -6.74
CA ASP A 84 -5.74 2.82 -5.56
C ASP A 84 -5.53 1.97 -4.30
N VAL A 85 -6.32 0.91 -4.13
CA VAL A 85 -6.13 -0.08 -3.05
C VAL A 85 -4.77 -0.75 -3.17
N ARG A 86 -4.42 -1.21 -4.38
CA ARG A 86 -3.13 -1.88 -4.63
C ARG A 86 -1.96 -0.94 -4.36
N TYR A 87 -2.07 0.31 -4.81
CA TYR A 87 -1.06 1.34 -4.60
C TYR A 87 -0.86 1.61 -3.11
N LEU A 88 -1.93 1.83 -2.36
CA LEU A 88 -1.86 2.14 -0.93
C LEU A 88 -1.42 0.94 -0.10
N ALA A 89 -1.81 -0.29 -0.47
CA ALA A 89 -1.28 -1.51 0.15
C ALA A 89 0.25 -1.61 -0.03
N LEU A 90 0.77 -1.29 -1.22
CA LEU A 90 2.22 -1.22 -1.45
C LEU A 90 2.90 -0.10 -0.66
N VAL A 91 2.24 1.05 -0.48
CA VAL A 91 2.75 2.13 0.39
C VAL A 91 2.89 1.63 1.82
N LEU A 92 1.87 0.99 2.38
CA LEU A 92 1.90 0.42 3.73
C LEU A 92 2.98 -0.65 3.88
N LEU A 93 3.04 -1.63 2.96
CA LEU A 93 4.09 -2.66 2.97
C LEU A 93 5.49 -2.04 2.92
N GLY A 94 5.66 -0.97 2.15
CA GLY A 94 6.94 -0.25 2.06
C GLY A 94 7.38 0.39 3.38
N ARG A 95 6.46 0.69 4.30
CA ARG A 95 6.77 1.25 5.63
C ARG A 95 7.33 0.21 6.61
N LEU A 96 7.27 -1.09 6.28
CA LEU A 96 7.98 -2.12 7.03
C LEU A 96 9.50 -2.01 6.87
N GLU A 97 9.97 -1.35 5.80
CA GLU A 97 11.39 -1.21 5.47
C GLU A 97 12.14 -2.54 5.55
N ALA A 98 13.31 -2.56 6.21
CA ALA A 98 14.10 -3.77 6.40
C ALA A 98 13.34 -4.89 7.15
N GLY A 99 12.37 -4.53 8.01
CA GLY A 99 11.53 -5.49 8.72
C GLY A 99 10.60 -6.29 7.81
N GLY A 100 10.31 -5.79 6.61
CA GLY A 100 9.51 -6.50 5.61
C GLY A 100 10.32 -7.35 4.63
N SER A 101 11.64 -7.48 4.82
CA SER A 101 12.51 -8.28 3.94
C SER A 101 12.04 -9.72 3.77
N VAL A 102 11.45 -10.31 4.82
CA VAL A 102 10.89 -11.67 4.80
C VAL A 102 9.76 -11.85 3.78
N PHE A 103 9.07 -10.77 3.40
CA PHE A 103 7.97 -10.76 2.42
C PHE A 103 8.43 -10.39 1.01
N PHE A 104 9.73 -10.15 0.80
CA PHE A 104 10.26 -9.73 -0.49
C PHE A 104 9.94 -10.75 -1.59
N ASP A 105 10.10 -12.05 -1.32
CA ASP A 105 9.91 -13.10 -2.31
C ASP A 105 8.45 -13.27 -2.71
N GLU A 106 7.54 -13.17 -1.74
CA GLU A 106 6.10 -13.21 -1.97
C GLU A 106 5.66 -12.00 -2.79
N LEU A 107 6.11 -10.79 -2.42
CA LEU A 107 5.83 -9.60 -3.18
C LEU A 107 6.41 -9.70 -4.61
N MET A 108 7.63 -10.20 -4.77
CA MET A 108 8.26 -10.42 -6.07
C MET A 108 7.43 -11.34 -7.00
N ALA A 109 6.78 -12.36 -6.42
CA ALA A 109 5.93 -13.29 -7.17
C ALA A 109 4.66 -12.62 -7.72
N SER A 110 4.15 -11.57 -7.05
CA SER A 110 2.95 -10.84 -7.47
C SER A 110 3.13 -9.99 -8.73
N ARG A 111 4.36 -9.85 -9.26
CA ARG A 111 4.69 -8.94 -10.37
C ARG A 111 3.74 -9.05 -11.57
N ASP A 112 3.37 -10.26 -11.97
CA ASP A 112 2.58 -10.47 -13.19
C ASP A 112 1.12 -9.98 -13.04
N SER A 113 0.63 -9.87 -11.80
CA SER A 113 -0.67 -9.24 -11.50
C SER A 113 -0.63 -7.71 -11.66
N ILE A 114 0.56 -7.08 -11.68
CA ILE A 114 0.72 -5.62 -11.66
C ILE A 114 0.89 -5.09 -13.08
N GLN A 115 -0.18 -4.48 -13.59
CA GLN A 115 -0.24 -3.94 -14.95
C GLN A 115 -0.24 -2.40 -14.97
N ALA A 116 -0.96 -1.77 -14.04
CA ALA A 116 -1.08 -0.31 -14.01
C ALA A 116 0.28 0.34 -13.73
N PRO A 117 0.76 1.28 -14.59
CA PRO A 117 2.09 1.85 -14.43
C PRO A 117 2.33 2.55 -13.09
N VAL A 118 1.31 3.22 -12.55
CA VAL A 118 1.39 3.89 -11.24
C VAL A 118 1.62 2.89 -10.10
N VAL A 119 0.94 1.75 -10.15
CA VAL A 119 1.10 0.65 -9.18
C VAL A 119 2.48 0.01 -9.35
N LEU A 120 2.92 -0.21 -10.59
CA LEU A 120 4.25 -0.77 -10.87
C LEU A 120 5.39 0.13 -10.37
N VAL A 121 5.27 1.45 -10.53
CA VAL A 121 6.24 2.40 -9.97
C VAL A 121 6.32 2.28 -8.46
N GLN A 122 5.18 2.20 -7.78
CA GLN A 122 5.15 2.07 -6.32
C GLN A 122 5.68 0.71 -5.88
N TYR A 123 5.33 -0.36 -6.59
CA TYR A 123 5.80 -1.71 -6.36
C TYR A 123 7.32 -1.82 -6.35
N LEU A 124 8.00 -1.26 -7.36
CA LEU A 124 9.45 -1.26 -7.43
C LEU A 124 10.10 -0.50 -6.27
N LYS A 125 9.50 0.63 -5.86
CA LYS A 125 9.96 1.37 -4.66
C LYS A 125 9.77 0.54 -3.40
N THR A 126 8.63 -0.14 -3.24
CA THR A 126 8.36 -1.01 -2.10
C THR A 126 9.39 -2.13 -2.03
N LEU A 127 9.62 -2.87 -3.13
CA LEU A 127 10.66 -3.89 -3.19
C LEU A 127 12.05 -3.37 -2.82
N SER A 128 12.41 -2.16 -3.26
CA SER A 128 13.71 -1.56 -2.89
C SER A 128 13.87 -1.31 -1.39
N ARG A 129 12.78 -1.01 -0.67
CA ARG A 129 12.81 -0.82 0.78
C ARG A 129 12.92 -2.15 1.54
N LEU A 130 12.36 -3.21 0.97
CA LEU A 130 12.39 -4.55 1.57
C LEU A 130 13.70 -5.30 1.26
N ALA A 131 14.39 -4.97 0.17
CA ALA A 131 15.60 -5.65 -0.29
C ALA A 131 16.83 -5.36 0.59
N THR A 132 17.02 -6.15 1.65
CA THR A 132 18.16 -6.02 2.57
C THR A 132 19.31 -6.95 2.19
N GLU A 133 19.01 -8.10 1.58
CA GLU A 133 20.01 -9.10 1.20
C GLU A 133 20.56 -8.88 -0.21
N ASN A 134 21.82 -9.27 -0.44
CA ASN A 134 22.45 -9.14 -1.76
C ASN A 134 21.69 -9.92 -2.85
N VAL A 135 21.15 -11.09 -2.52
CA VAL A 135 20.35 -11.90 -3.47
C VAL A 135 19.05 -11.17 -3.84
N GLN A 136 18.36 -10.56 -2.86
CA GLN A 136 17.15 -9.76 -3.10
C GLN A 136 17.46 -8.54 -3.98
N ARG A 137 18.56 -7.83 -3.70
CA ARG A 137 19.02 -6.69 -4.52
C ARG A 137 19.35 -7.09 -5.94
N GLN A 138 20.03 -8.22 -6.16
CA GLN A 138 20.32 -8.74 -7.50
C GLN A 138 19.04 -9.05 -8.27
N ARG A 139 18.08 -9.73 -7.64
CA ARG A 139 16.77 -10.01 -8.27
C ARG A 139 16.00 -8.73 -8.59
N LEU A 140 16.06 -7.72 -7.70
CA LEU A 140 15.46 -6.41 -7.98
C LEU A 140 16.18 -5.68 -9.12
N GLN A 141 17.51 -5.75 -9.21
CA GLN A 141 18.26 -5.19 -10.35
C GLN A 141 17.85 -5.86 -11.67
N GLU A 142 17.69 -7.18 -11.70
CA GLU A 142 17.19 -7.90 -12.89
C GLU A 142 15.78 -7.45 -13.27
N MET A 143 14.89 -7.32 -12.28
CA MET A 143 13.54 -6.77 -12.47
C MET A 143 13.59 -5.37 -13.08
N CYS A 144 14.33 -4.43 -12.47
CA CYS A 144 14.47 -3.07 -12.97
C CYS A 144 15.03 -3.05 -14.40
N ARG A 145 16.04 -3.87 -14.73
CA ARG A 145 16.57 -3.98 -16.11
C ARG A 145 15.52 -4.41 -17.13
N ARG A 146 14.58 -5.27 -16.73
CA ARG A 146 13.44 -5.65 -17.56
C ARG A 146 12.46 -4.49 -17.71
N GLU A 147 12.13 -3.82 -16.62
CA GLU A 147 11.17 -2.71 -16.60
C GLU A 147 11.69 -1.42 -17.28
N LEU A 148 13.01 -1.28 -17.53
CA LEU A 148 13.56 -0.22 -18.39
C LEU A 148 12.96 -0.23 -19.81
N LYS A 149 12.49 -1.38 -20.28
CA LYS A 149 11.87 -1.53 -21.60
C LYS A 149 10.37 -1.23 -21.59
N HIS A 150 9.78 -0.91 -20.43
CA HIS A 150 8.37 -0.62 -20.29
C HIS A 150 7.99 0.66 -21.05
N ALA A 151 6.77 0.74 -21.59
CA ALA A 151 6.34 1.87 -22.43
C ALA A 151 6.11 3.18 -21.63
N ASP A 152 5.74 3.06 -20.36
CA ASP A 152 5.51 4.22 -19.48
C ASP A 152 6.84 4.82 -18.97
N PRO A 153 7.13 6.11 -19.22
CA PRO A 153 8.40 6.73 -18.84
C PRO A 153 8.60 6.84 -17.33
N ARG A 154 7.53 6.81 -16.52
CA ARG A 154 7.64 6.82 -15.05
C ARG A 154 8.20 5.51 -14.54
N VAL A 155 7.84 4.39 -15.18
CA VAL A 155 8.37 3.05 -14.88
C VAL A 155 9.84 2.97 -15.27
N GLN A 156 10.22 3.54 -16.42
CA GLN A 156 11.62 3.65 -16.83
C GLN A 156 12.44 4.46 -15.82
N ALA A 157 11.98 5.66 -15.49
CA ALA A 157 12.69 6.58 -14.59
C ALA A 157 12.88 6.03 -13.16
N VAL A 158 11.90 5.29 -12.61
CA VAL A 158 12.09 4.63 -11.31
C VAL A 158 13.08 3.48 -11.42
N SER A 159 13.04 2.71 -12.51
CA SER A 159 13.95 1.57 -12.73
C SER A 159 15.40 2.04 -12.88
N GLU A 160 15.66 3.10 -13.66
CA GLU A 160 16.98 3.70 -13.81
C GLU A 160 17.55 4.16 -12.47
N ARG A 161 16.75 4.91 -11.71
CA ARG A 161 17.16 5.42 -10.40
C ARG A 161 17.49 4.30 -9.42
N LEU A 162 16.66 3.24 -9.38
CA LEU A 162 16.91 2.10 -8.50
C LEU A 162 18.18 1.34 -8.91
N LEU A 163 18.43 1.14 -10.21
CA LEU A 163 19.66 0.53 -10.70
C LEU A 163 20.92 1.33 -10.34
N ALA A 164 20.81 2.66 -10.22
CA ALA A 164 21.92 3.51 -9.81
C ALA A 164 22.19 3.46 -8.29
N SER A 165 21.22 3.02 -7.48
CA SER A 165 21.30 3.05 -6.01
C SER A 165 21.47 1.69 -5.33
N LEU A 166 21.17 0.58 -6.04
CA LEU A 166 21.25 -0.80 -5.54
C LEU A 166 22.62 -1.42 -5.82
#